data_AF-A0A1F6TQW1-F1
#
_entry.id   AF-A0A1F6TQW1-F1
#
_cell.length_a   1.000
_cell.length_b   1.000
_cell.length_c   1.000
_cell.angle_alpha   90.00
_cell.angle_beta   90.00
_cell.angle_gamma   90.00
#
_symmetry.space_group_name_H-M   'P 1'
#
loop_
_entity.id
_entity.type
_entity.pdbx_description
1 polymer ?
#
loop_
_entity_poly.entity_id
_entity_poly.type
_entity_poly.pdbx_seq_one_letter_code
_entity_poly.pdbx_strand_id
1 'polypeptide(L)'
;MPITNAYRLPALLALAAVSACVPLPPEPGFISVESEPAGADVVVMGKNLGRTPLRIRQEDVFPVTYPPEKLAQYGTIVLKKEGCRDYVQSVDNKVYVRGLKARLDCGARPSALPGGQTGGSTESAEERLRRLKELREKGLITEEEEKAARRRILNEL
;
A
#
# COMPACT_ATOMS: atom_id res chain seq x y z
N MET A 1 32.00 -73.14 -25.33
CA MET A 1 30.72 -72.52 -25.72
C MET A 1 29.99 -72.04 -24.47
N PRO A 2 29.37 -70.85 -24.50
CA PRO A 2 28.92 -70.06 -23.34
C PRO A 2 27.39 -70.09 -23.14
N ILE A 3 26.87 -69.89 -21.91
CA ILE A 3 25.51 -69.33 -21.72
C ILE A 3 25.33 -68.65 -20.33
N THR A 4 24.88 -67.38 -20.35
CA THR A 4 23.95 -66.67 -19.39
C THR A 4 24.38 -66.40 -17.91
N ASN A 5 24.06 -65.30 -17.20
CA ASN A 5 23.15 -64.14 -17.40
C ASN A 5 23.41 -63.01 -16.36
N ALA A 6 23.25 -61.76 -16.80
CA ALA A 6 22.63 -60.55 -16.22
C ALA A 6 22.77 -60.00 -14.77
N TYR A 7 22.65 -58.66 -14.74
CA TYR A 7 22.23 -57.71 -13.68
C TYR A 7 23.34 -57.24 -12.71
N ARG A 8 23.47 -55.96 -12.30
CA ARG A 8 22.57 -54.79 -12.34
C ARG A 8 23.40 -53.52 -12.06
N LEU A 9 22.98 -52.38 -12.61
CA LEU A 9 23.45 -51.03 -12.25
C LEU A 9 23.31 -50.74 -10.75
N PRO A 10 24.15 -49.84 -10.20
CA PRO A 10 23.64 -48.81 -9.30
C PRO A 10 24.02 -47.43 -9.84
N ALA A 11 23.01 -46.63 -10.18
CA ALA A 11 22.45 -45.61 -9.29
C ALA A 11 23.19 -44.26 -9.44
N LEU A 12 22.80 -43.53 -10.48
CA LEU A 12 23.05 -42.09 -10.61
C LEU A 12 22.38 -41.37 -9.43
N LEU A 13 23.19 -40.95 -8.46
CA LEU A 13 22.79 -40.03 -7.40
C LEU A 13 22.52 -38.65 -8.04
N ALA A 14 21.26 -38.36 -8.34
CA ALA A 14 20.84 -37.02 -8.75
C ALA A 14 20.80 -36.10 -7.51
N LEU A 15 21.86 -35.30 -7.32
CA LEU A 15 21.82 -34.18 -6.37
C LEU A 15 20.87 -33.10 -6.91
N ALA A 16 19.66 -33.05 -6.37
CA ALA A 16 18.74 -31.94 -6.56
C ALA A 16 19.25 -30.73 -5.75
N ALA A 17 19.87 -29.76 -6.43
CA ALA A 17 20.22 -28.48 -5.84
C ALA A 17 18.94 -27.65 -5.64
N VAL A 18 18.39 -27.68 -4.43
CA VAL A 18 17.25 -26.83 -4.04
C VAL A 18 17.79 -25.42 -3.79
N SER A 19 17.60 -24.52 -4.76
CA SER A 19 17.89 -23.10 -4.59
C SER A 19 16.84 -22.48 -3.66
N ALA A 20 17.17 -22.38 -2.38
CA ALA A 20 16.36 -21.66 -1.40
C ALA A 20 16.62 -20.15 -1.55
N CYS A 21 15.67 -19.42 -2.13
CA CYS A 21 15.69 -17.97 -2.14
C CYS A 21 15.27 -17.48 -0.74
N VAL A 22 16.23 -17.12 0.11
CA VAL A 22 15.97 -16.54 1.43
C VAL A 22 15.72 -15.04 1.25
N PRO A 23 14.53 -14.51 1.58
CA PRO A 23 14.29 -13.07 1.55
C PRO A 23 15.12 -12.39 2.64
N LEU A 24 15.95 -11.43 2.23
CA LEU A 24 16.71 -10.58 3.14
C LEU A 24 15.75 -9.78 4.04
N PRO A 25 16.05 -9.62 5.34
CA PRO A 25 15.24 -8.79 6.22
C PRO A 25 15.22 -7.34 5.70
N PRO A 26 14.09 -6.62 5.88
CA PRO A 26 14.02 -5.22 5.51
C PRO A 26 15.08 -4.43 6.30
N GLU A 27 15.89 -3.66 5.57
CA GLU A 27 16.87 -2.80 6.22
C GLU A 27 16.15 -1.57 6.77
N PRO A 28 16.48 -1.12 7.99
CA PRO A 28 15.91 0.09 8.54
C PRO A 28 16.24 1.29 7.64
N GLY A 29 15.28 2.20 7.46
CA GLY A 29 15.46 3.40 6.63
C GLY A 29 15.20 3.21 5.14
N PHE A 30 14.88 2.01 4.67
CA PHE A 30 14.52 1.76 3.27
C PHE A 30 13.07 1.31 3.11
N ILE A 31 12.43 1.77 2.03
CA ILE A 31 11.09 1.37 1.63
C ILE A 31 11.21 0.63 0.29
N SER A 32 10.81 -0.64 0.26
CA SER A 32 10.71 -1.41 -0.98
C SER A 32 9.49 -0.95 -1.77
N VAL A 33 9.66 -0.65 -3.06
CA VAL A 33 8.58 -0.21 -3.95
C VAL A 33 8.50 -1.13 -5.16
N GLU A 34 7.39 -1.84 -5.26
CA GLU A 34 7.07 -2.81 -6.32
C GLU A 34 5.76 -2.41 -7.01
N SER A 35 5.68 -2.63 -8.32
CA SER A 35 4.45 -2.42 -9.08
C SER A 35 4.18 -3.56 -10.06
N GLU A 36 2.90 -3.79 -10.32
CA GLU A 36 2.40 -4.65 -11.39
C GLU A 36 1.54 -3.82 -12.35
N PRO A 37 1.95 -3.59 -13.62
CA PRO A 37 3.19 -4.03 -14.25
C PRO A 37 4.45 -3.33 -13.69
N ALA A 38 5.59 -4.01 -13.81
CA ALA A 38 6.89 -3.47 -13.40
C ALA A 38 7.37 -2.35 -14.34
N GLY A 39 8.40 -1.64 -13.90
CA GLY A 39 9.02 -0.54 -14.64
C GLY A 39 8.22 0.77 -14.62
N ALA A 40 7.44 1.05 -13.58
CA ALA A 40 6.82 2.35 -13.34
C ALA A 40 7.83 3.33 -12.72
N ASP A 41 7.83 4.57 -13.19
CA ASP A 41 8.64 5.65 -12.64
C ASP A 41 8.13 6.04 -11.25
N VAL A 42 9.05 6.14 -10.29
CA VAL A 42 8.75 6.42 -8.89
C VAL A 42 9.12 7.85 -8.58
N VAL A 43 8.10 8.67 -8.33
CA VAL A 43 8.24 10.10 -8.07
C VAL A 43 7.89 10.39 -6.62
N VAL A 44 8.79 11.07 -5.92
CA VAL A 44 8.64 11.44 -4.51
C VAL A 44 9.09 12.90 -4.35
N MET A 45 8.29 13.72 -3.67
CA MET A 45 8.58 15.16 -3.49
C MET A 45 8.88 15.90 -4.83
N GLY A 46 8.27 15.43 -5.92
CA GLY A 46 8.44 15.95 -7.28
C GLY A 46 9.72 15.52 -7.98
N LYS A 47 10.51 14.62 -7.37
CA LYS A 47 11.75 14.09 -7.94
C LYS A 47 11.54 12.65 -8.41
N ASN A 48 11.95 12.34 -9.65
CA ASN A 48 12.00 10.96 -10.12
C ASN A 48 13.20 10.25 -9.48
N LEU A 49 12.95 9.14 -8.78
CA LEU A 49 13.96 8.33 -8.10
C LEU A 49 14.39 7.11 -8.91
N GLY A 50 13.65 6.76 -9.98
CA GLY A 50 13.96 5.61 -10.83
C GLY A 50 12.70 4.80 -11.15
N ARG A 51 12.87 3.51 -11.46
CA ARG A 51 11.77 2.63 -11.86
C ARG A 51 11.62 1.44 -10.94
N THR A 52 10.39 1.02 -10.68
CA THR A 52 10.08 -0.20 -9.92
C THR A 52 10.56 -1.47 -10.66
N PRO A 53 10.99 -2.53 -9.96
CA PRO A 53 11.17 -2.60 -8.51
C PRO A 53 12.45 -1.87 -8.07
N LEU A 54 12.36 -1.06 -7.01
CA LEU A 54 13.49 -0.37 -6.40
C LEU A 54 13.29 -0.20 -4.89
N ARG A 55 14.37 0.15 -4.18
CA ARG A 55 14.33 0.55 -2.78
C ARG A 55 14.66 2.05 -2.71
N ILE A 56 13.83 2.80 -2.02
CA ILE A 56 14.04 4.24 -1.78
C ILE A 56 14.32 4.47 -0.30
N ARG A 57 14.96 5.59 0.04
CA ARG A 57 15.26 5.89 1.43
C ARG A 57 14.09 6.64 2.08
N GLN A 58 13.95 6.47 3.39
CA GLN A 58 12.91 7.12 4.15
C GLN A 58 12.98 8.64 4.06
N GLU A 59 14.20 9.20 4.08
CA GLU A 59 14.44 10.64 3.97
C GLU A 59 14.06 11.22 2.60
N ASP A 60 13.95 10.39 1.55
CA ASP A 60 13.45 10.86 0.26
C ASP A 60 11.94 11.18 0.35
N VAL A 61 11.21 10.43 1.19
CA VAL A 61 9.75 10.55 1.41
C VAL A 61 9.41 11.51 2.55
N PHE A 62 10.21 11.49 3.62
CA PHE A 62 10.06 12.28 4.83
C PHE A 62 11.29 13.16 5.07
N PRO A 63 11.61 14.09 4.16
CA PRO A 63 12.74 14.98 4.35
C PRO A 63 12.51 15.88 5.57
N VAL A 64 13.58 16.15 6.31
CA VAL A 64 13.57 17.09 7.45
C VAL A 64 13.29 18.52 6.97
N THR A 65 13.80 18.88 5.78
CA THR A 65 13.64 20.21 5.20
C THR A 65 13.07 20.10 3.79
N TYR A 66 11.99 20.82 3.52
CA TYR A 66 11.38 20.90 2.19
C TYR A 66 10.65 22.24 2.01
N PRO A 67 10.48 22.71 0.76
CA PRO A 67 9.75 23.94 0.48
C PRO A 67 8.24 23.81 0.83
N PRO A 68 7.60 24.86 1.39
CA PRO A 68 6.21 24.80 1.81
C PRO A 68 5.24 24.49 0.65
N GLU A 69 5.57 24.85 -0.58
CA GLU A 69 4.79 24.52 -1.78
C GLU A 69 4.72 23.02 -2.08
N LYS A 70 5.63 22.21 -1.52
CA LYS A 70 5.64 20.75 -1.66
C LYS A 70 4.93 20.02 -0.54
N LEU A 71 4.29 20.72 0.40
CA LEU A 71 3.59 20.11 1.54
C LEU A 71 2.54 19.07 1.10
N ALA A 72 1.85 19.30 -0.01
CA ALA A 72 0.87 18.37 -0.56
C ALA A 72 1.47 17.04 -1.07
N GLN A 73 2.78 16.99 -1.30
CA GLN A 73 3.51 15.80 -1.78
C GLN A 73 4.26 15.09 -0.64
N TYR A 74 4.27 15.69 0.56
CA TYR A 74 4.94 15.13 1.72
C TYR A 74 4.35 13.76 2.08
N GLY A 75 5.23 12.79 2.36
CA GLY A 75 4.78 11.45 2.73
C GLY A 75 4.09 10.67 1.61
N THR A 76 4.21 11.10 0.35
CA THR A 76 3.48 10.50 -0.78
C THR A 76 4.43 9.96 -1.85
N ILE A 77 4.15 8.75 -2.33
CA ILE A 77 4.83 8.12 -3.46
C ILE A 77 3.88 8.11 -4.65
N VAL A 78 4.33 8.60 -5.80
CA VAL A 78 3.59 8.59 -7.06
C VAL A 78 4.26 7.62 -8.02
N LEU A 79 3.49 6.66 -8.55
CA LEU A 79 3.95 5.73 -9.58
C LEU A 79 3.34 6.14 -10.91
N LYS A 80 4.20 6.36 -11.91
CA LYS A 80 3.80 6.73 -13.27
C LYS A 80 4.22 5.66 -14.25
N LYS A 81 3.31 5.23 -15.12
CA LYS A 81 3.59 4.25 -16.15
C LYS A 81 2.81 4.60 -17.41
N GLU A 82 3.47 4.52 -18.56
CA GLU A 82 2.81 4.77 -19.84
C GLU A 82 1.60 3.85 -20.03
N GLY A 83 0.47 4.44 -20.42
CA GLY A 83 -0.79 3.71 -20.61
C GLY A 83 -1.52 3.33 -19.32
N CYS A 84 -1.04 3.79 -18.16
CA CYS A 84 -1.66 3.56 -16.85
C CYS A 84 -2.05 4.88 -16.18
N ARG A 85 -3.01 4.82 -15.25
CA ARG A 85 -3.36 5.96 -14.40
C ARG A 85 -2.27 6.20 -13.36
N ASP A 86 -2.00 7.47 -13.06
CA ASP A 86 -1.08 7.86 -11.98
C ASP A 86 -1.57 7.24 -10.66
N TYR A 87 -0.73 6.42 -10.03
CA TYR A 87 -1.03 5.79 -8.75
C TYR A 87 -0.38 6.61 -7.63
N VAL A 88 -1.18 7.09 -6.69
CA VAL A 88 -0.73 7.94 -5.58
C VAL A 88 -0.93 7.20 -4.27
N GLN A 89 0.14 7.01 -3.52
CA GLN A 89 0.12 6.31 -2.24
C GLN A 89 0.71 7.16 -1.14
N SER A 90 -0.08 7.44 -0.10
CA SER A 90 0.44 7.96 1.16
C SER A 90 1.16 6.85 1.91
N VAL A 91 2.35 7.16 2.43
CA VAL A 91 3.20 6.24 3.17
C VAL A 91 2.82 6.27 4.63
N ASP A 92 2.12 5.23 5.09
CA ASP A 92 1.86 4.96 6.49
C ASP A 92 2.85 3.92 7.05
N ASN A 93 2.73 3.61 8.35
CA ASN A 93 3.63 2.67 9.02
C ASN A 93 3.60 1.28 8.36
N LYS A 94 2.45 0.83 7.84
CA LYS A 94 2.33 -0.46 7.16
C LYS A 94 3.15 -0.49 5.87
N VAL A 95 3.07 0.56 5.05
CA VAL A 95 3.85 0.70 3.82
C VAL A 95 5.34 0.80 4.14
N TYR A 96 5.71 1.55 5.18
CA TYR A 96 7.10 1.66 5.62
C TYR A 96 7.70 0.29 6.01
N VAL A 97 6.99 -0.51 6.82
CA VAL A 97 7.50 -1.79 7.33
C VAL A 97 7.46 -2.91 6.28
N ARG A 98 6.39 -2.97 5.47
CA ARG A 98 6.15 -4.10 4.54
C ARG A 98 6.57 -3.82 3.10
N GLY A 99 6.85 -2.56 2.77
CA GLY A 99 7.02 -2.09 1.40
C GLY A 99 5.68 -1.79 0.72
N LEU A 100 5.76 -1.00 -0.34
CA LEU A 100 4.67 -0.67 -1.24
C LEU A 100 4.58 -1.73 -2.35
N LYS A 101 3.43 -2.40 -2.43
CA LYS A 101 3.07 -3.26 -3.57
C LYS A 101 1.82 -2.71 -4.23
N ALA A 102 1.98 -2.12 -5.41
CA ALA A 102 0.89 -1.46 -6.13
C ALA A 102 0.50 -2.25 -7.39
N ARG A 103 -0.81 -2.38 -7.65
CA ARG A 103 -1.32 -2.78 -8.96
C ARG A 103 -1.75 -1.53 -9.71
N LEU A 104 -1.16 -1.28 -10.88
CA LEU A 104 -1.49 -0.11 -11.68
C LEU A 104 -2.66 -0.43 -12.61
N ASP A 105 -3.60 0.49 -12.70
CA ASP A 105 -4.72 0.42 -13.63
C ASP A 105 -4.25 0.89 -15.02
N CYS A 106 -3.95 -0.08 -15.87
CA CYS A 106 -3.47 0.11 -17.23
C CYS A 106 -4.54 -0.36 -18.22
N GLY A 107 -4.86 0.46 -19.22
CA GLY A 107 -5.77 0.06 -20.30
C GLY A 107 -7.25 0.43 -20.12
N ALA A 108 -7.63 1.17 -19.07
CA ALA A 108 -8.94 1.82 -19.01
C ALA A 108 -8.78 3.32 -19.32
N ARG A 109 -9.58 3.84 -20.26
CA ARG A 109 -9.79 5.30 -20.48
C ARG A 109 -9.79 6.02 -19.13
N PRO A 110 -9.22 7.22 -18.99
CA PRO A 110 -9.33 7.98 -17.75
C PRO A 110 -10.81 8.28 -17.51
N SER A 111 -11.50 7.38 -16.80
CA SER A 111 -12.70 7.74 -16.08
C SER A 111 -12.22 8.72 -15.05
N ALA A 112 -12.81 9.90 -15.08
CA ALA A 112 -12.58 10.98 -14.15
C ALA A 112 -12.25 10.42 -12.77
N LEU A 113 -11.15 10.91 -12.19
CA LEU A 113 -10.83 10.95 -10.77
C LEU A 113 -11.60 9.95 -9.88
N PRO A 114 -10.94 9.05 -9.12
CA PRO A 114 -11.48 8.68 -7.82
C PRO A 114 -11.31 9.89 -6.88
N GLY A 115 -12.02 10.98 -7.19
CA GLY A 115 -12.37 12.03 -6.25
C GLY A 115 -13.55 11.49 -5.48
N GLY A 116 -13.28 10.91 -4.32
CA GLY A 116 -14.29 10.35 -3.44
C GLY A 116 -13.90 8.97 -2.96
N GLN A 117 -13.19 8.91 -1.83
CA GLN A 117 -13.58 7.89 -0.85
C GLN A 117 -15.01 8.23 -0.43
N THR A 118 -15.98 7.73 -1.17
CA THR A 118 -17.30 7.43 -0.66
C THR A 118 -17.13 6.21 0.25
N GLY A 119 -16.51 6.45 1.40
CA GLY A 119 -16.46 5.55 2.55
C GLY A 119 -17.62 5.80 3.53
N GLY A 120 -18.68 6.47 3.08
CA GLY A 120 -20.02 6.31 3.67
C GLY A 120 -20.85 5.62 2.59
N SER A 121 -21.47 4.48 2.81
CA SER A 121 -22.61 4.41 3.70
C SER A 121 -22.97 2.95 3.93
N THR A 122 -22.59 2.41 5.09
CA THR A 122 -23.50 1.59 5.89
C THR A 122 -23.16 1.78 7.38
N GLU A 123 -22.70 2.98 7.78
CA GLU A 123 -22.67 3.30 9.21
C GLU A 123 -24.14 3.47 9.61
N SER A 124 -24.70 2.42 10.23
CA SER A 124 -26.07 2.41 10.71
C SER A 124 -26.29 3.62 11.62
N ALA A 125 -27.50 4.18 11.66
CA ALA A 125 -27.82 5.27 12.58
C ALA A 125 -27.43 4.93 14.04
N GLU A 126 -27.48 3.66 14.41
CA GLU A 126 -27.01 3.16 15.71
C GLU A 126 -25.52 3.42 15.96
N GLU A 127 -24.67 3.17 14.96
CA GLU A 127 -23.22 3.34 15.07
C GLU A 127 -22.84 4.83 15.16
N ARG A 128 -23.54 5.67 14.38
CA ARG A 128 -23.45 7.14 14.49
C ARG A 128 -23.82 7.64 15.89
N LEU A 129 -24.89 7.09 16.48
CA LEU A 129 -25.32 7.43 17.84
C LEU A 129 -24.33 6.95 18.91
N ARG A 130 -23.72 5.78 18.72
CA ARG A 130 -22.70 5.25 19.65
C ARG A 130 -21.45 6.13 19.66
N ARG A 131 -20.97 6.55 18.49
CA ARG A 131 -19.81 7.45 18.37
C ARG A 131 -20.07 8.81 19.03
N LEU A 132 -21.29 9.33 18.90
CA LEU A 132 -21.68 10.59 19.52
C LEU A 132 -21.60 10.53 21.07
N LYS A 133 -22.04 9.41 21.67
CA LYS A 133 -21.92 9.19 23.13
C LYS A 133 -20.47 9.12 23.59
N GLU A 134 -19.60 8.47 22.83
CA GLU A 134 -18.17 8.38 23.17
C GLU A 134 -17.51 9.76 23.22
N LEU A 135 -17.88 10.67 22.32
CA LEU A 135 -17.38 12.05 22.31
C LEU A 135 -17.83 12.83 23.55
N ARG A 136 -19.08 12.62 24.00
CA ARG A 136 -19.62 13.17 25.26
C ARG A 136 -18.83 12.67 26.46
N GLU A 137 -18.60 11.36 26.56
CA GLU A 137 -17.85 10.75 27.66
C GLU A 137 -16.41 11.27 27.74
N LYS A 138 -15.82 11.56 26.59
CA LYS A 138 -14.49 12.17 26.49
C LYS A 138 -14.47 13.68 26.73
N GLY A 139 -15.64 14.31 26.96
CA GLY A 139 -15.76 15.75 27.17
C GLY A 139 -15.45 16.59 25.92
N LEU A 140 -15.49 15.98 24.73
CA LEU A 140 -15.16 16.64 23.46
C LEU A 140 -16.31 17.48 22.90
N ILE A 141 -17.52 17.29 23.41
CA ILE A 141 -18.75 18.01 23.01
C ILE A 141 -19.61 18.28 24.25
N THR A 142 -20.48 19.27 24.19
CA THR A 142 -21.43 19.71 25.25
C THR A 142 -22.83 19.10 25.07
N GLU A 143 -23.63 19.00 26.14
CA GLU A 143 -24.92 18.25 26.17
C GLU A 143 -25.86 18.70 25.05
N GLU A 144 -25.89 20.01 24.83
CA GLU A 144 -26.69 20.65 23.78
C GLU A 144 -26.23 20.24 22.36
N GLU A 145 -24.92 20.09 22.14
CA GLU A 145 -24.36 19.68 20.84
C GLU A 145 -24.69 18.22 20.51
N GLU A 146 -24.63 17.32 21.49
CA GLU A 146 -25.07 15.92 21.31
C GLU A 146 -26.55 15.85 21.03
N LYS A 147 -27.38 16.57 21.79
CA LYS A 147 -28.83 16.53 21.60
C LYS A 147 -29.22 17.01 20.20
N ALA A 148 -28.57 18.07 19.72
CA ALA A 148 -28.75 18.57 18.36
C ALA A 148 -28.30 17.55 17.31
N ALA A 149 -27.13 16.93 17.48
CA ALA A 149 -26.59 15.93 16.55
C ALA A 149 -27.43 14.65 16.51
N ARG A 150 -27.83 14.12 17.68
CA ARG A 150 -28.72 12.96 17.80
C ARG A 150 -30.05 13.17 17.09
N ARG A 151 -30.65 14.36 17.23
CA ARG A 151 -31.91 14.71 16.56
C ARG A 151 -31.75 14.71 15.03
N ARG A 152 -30.62 15.20 14.51
CA ARG A 152 -30.33 15.17 13.07
C ARG A 152 -30.21 13.72 12.57
N ILE A 153 -29.45 12.88 13.28
CA ILE A 153 -29.25 11.46 12.91
C ILE A 153 -30.58 10.70 12.88
N LEU A 154 -31.47 10.93 13.85
CA LEU A 154 -32.77 10.25 13.90
C LEU A 154 -33.76 10.72 12.83
N ASN A 155 -33.58 11.94 12.30
CA ASN A 155 -34.40 12.46 11.21
C ASN A 155 -33.94 11.95 9.82
N GLU A 156 -32.74 11.37 9.73
CA GLU A 156 -32.19 10.78 8.51
C GLU A 156 -32.52 9.29 8.36
N LEU A 157 -33.25 8.71 9.31
CA LEU A 157 -33.78 7.34 9.31
C LEU A 157 -35.10 7.24 8.53
#